data_AF-A0A959Z7A0-F1
#
_entry.id   AF-A0A959Z7A0-F1
#
_cell.length_a   1.000
_cell.length_b   1.000
_cell.length_c   1.000
_cell.angle_alpha   90.00
_cell.angle_beta   90.00
_cell.angle_gamma   90.00
#
_symmetry.space_group_name_H-M   'P 1'
#
loop_
_entity.id
_entity.type
_entity.pdbx_description
1 polymer ?
#
loop_
_entity_poly.entity_id
_entity_poly.type
_entity_poly.pdbx_seq_one_letter_code
_entity_poly.pdbx_strand_id
1 'polypeptide(L)'
;MNEDLLKLQPSRLWFYFSEILKIPRPSKKEEKIIAYLLEFGKTHNLETLQDDIGNVLIRKPATQGMENKKTTVLQSHVDMVCEKNNDTEFNFETD
;
A
#
# COMPACT_ATOMS: atom_id res chain seq x y z
N MET A 1 -4.27 -12.90 12.29
CA MET A 1 -3.09 -12.36 11.58
C MET A 1 -2.24 -13.55 11.16
N ASN A 2 -1.90 -13.69 9.88
CA ASN A 2 -1.15 -14.85 9.40
C ASN A 2 0.34 -14.68 9.74
N GLU A 3 0.76 -15.18 10.91
CA GLU A 3 2.13 -15.05 11.42
C GLU A 3 3.18 -15.71 10.52
N ASP A 4 2.77 -16.63 9.64
CA ASP A 4 3.68 -17.29 8.72
C ASP A 4 4.18 -16.34 7.62
N LEU A 5 3.39 -15.32 7.25
CA LEU A 5 3.84 -14.29 6.31
C LEU A 5 5.06 -13.55 6.85
N LEU A 6 5.14 -13.30 8.16
CA LEU A 6 6.26 -12.58 8.79
C LEU A 6 7.57 -13.38 8.78
N LYS A 7 7.52 -14.69 8.51
CA LYS A 7 8.71 -15.56 8.41
C LYS A 7 9.33 -15.55 7.02
N LEU A 8 8.61 -15.05 6.00
CA LEU A 8 9.05 -15.04 4.61
C LEU A 8 10.10 -13.95 4.35
N GLN A 9 10.96 -14.19 3.35
CA GLN A 9 11.97 -13.23 2.90
C GLN A 9 11.58 -12.58 1.57
N PRO A 10 11.88 -11.29 1.36
CA PRO A 10 12.50 -10.36 2.32
C PRO A 10 11.51 -9.86 3.38
N SER A 11 11.91 -9.91 4.66
CA SER A 11 11.01 -9.68 5.81
C SER A 11 10.26 -8.35 5.77
N ARG A 12 10.91 -7.26 5.33
CA ARG A 12 10.29 -5.93 5.27
C ARG A 12 9.17 -5.84 4.23
N LEU A 13 9.28 -6.56 3.12
CA LEU A 13 8.22 -6.63 2.12
C LEU A 13 7.00 -7.34 2.69
N TRP A 14 7.21 -8.50 3.30
CA TRP A 14 6.12 -9.29 3.87
C TRP A 14 5.47 -8.62 5.09
N PHE A 15 6.24 -7.85 5.87
CA PHE A 15 5.69 -7.00 6.91
C PHE A 15 4.67 -6.00 6.35
N TYR A 16 5.04 -5.18 5.36
CA TYR A 16 4.10 -4.21 4.77
C TYR A 16 2.94 -4.89 4.03
N PHE A 17 3.20 -6.02 3.37
CA PHE A 17 2.12 -6.81 2.77
C PHE A 17 1.10 -7.26 3.82
N SER A 18 1.57 -7.73 4.98
CA SER A 18 0.70 -8.14 6.10
C SER A 18 -0.10 -6.98 6.70
N GLU A 19 0.45 -5.76 6.70
CA GLU A 19 -0.26 -4.55 7.13
C GLU A 19 -1.35 -4.18 6.12
N ILE A 20 -1.02 -4.18 4.83
CA ILE A 20 -1.96 -3.85 3.74
C ILE A 20 -3.13 -4.84 3.68
N LEU A 21 -2.91 -6.12 3.97
CA LEU A 21 -3.99 -7.13 4.00
C LEU A 21 -5.05 -6.87 5.08
N LYS A 22 -4.75 -6.08 6.12
CA LYS A 22 -5.72 -5.71 7.16
C LYS A 22 -6.65 -4.58 6.72
N ILE A 23 -6.40 -3.99 5.56
CA ILE A 23 -7.10 -2.83 5.06
C ILE A 23 -7.99 -3.29 3.90
N PRO A 24 -9.32 -3.35 4.09
CA PRO A 24 -10.25 -3.56 3.01
C PRO A 24 -10.06 -2.49 1.94
N ARG A 25 -9.78 -2.93 0.71
CA ARG A 25 -9.47 -2.05 -0.43
C ARG A 25 -10.18 -2.48 -1.72
N PRO A 26 -11.52 -2.63 -1.72
CA PRO A 26 -12.25 -2.96 -2.94
C PRO A 26 -12.02 -1.90 -4.01
N SER A 27 -12.07 -2.28 -5.29
CA SER A 27 -12.15 -1.31 -6.38
C SER A 27 -13.32 -0.33 -6.15
N LYS A 28 -13.06 0.98 -6.34
CA LYS A 28 -13.95 2.12 -6.04
C LYS A 28 -14.20 2.44 -4.56
N LYS A 29 -13.47 1.79 -3.64
CA LYS A 29 -13.52 2.05 -2.18
C LYS A 29 -12.11 2.09 -1.60
N GLU A 30 -11.21 2.82 -2.26
CA GLU A 30 -9.78 2.87 -1.96
C GLU A 30 -9.41 3.85 -0.83
N GLU A 31 -10.37 4.56 -0.24
CA GLU A 31 -10.11 5.67 0.69
C GLU A 31 -9.29 5.23 1.91
N LYS A 32 -9.54 4.03 2.42
CA LYS A 32 -8.82 3.47 3.57
C LYS A 32 -7.35 3.22 3.25
N ILE A 33 -7.05 2.62 2.09
CA ILE A 33 -5.65 2.33 1.70
C ILE A 33 -4.92 3.61 1.28
N ILE A 34 -5.62 4.56 0.67
CA ILE A 34 -5.07 5.89 0.38
C ILE A 34 -4.66 6.59 1.69
N ALA A 35 -5.54 6.65 2.69
CA ALA A 35 -5.23 7.26 3.99
C ALA A 35 -4.01 6.61 4.67
N TYR A 36 -3.89 5.28 4.59
CA TYR A 36 -2.70 4.56 5.08
C TYR A 36 -1.41 5.00 4.38
N LEU A 37 -1.43 5.14 3.05
CA LEU A 37 -0.26 5.56 2.27
C LEU A 37 0.12 7.03 2.55
N LEU A 38 -0.85 7.91 2.75
CA LEU A 38 -0.61 9.30 3.13
C LEU A 38 0.05 9.39 4.51
N GLU A 39 -0.46 8.66 5.50
CA GLU A 39 0.12 8.62 6.84
C GLU A 39 1.49 7.95 6.86
N PHE A 40 1.70 6.91 6.03
CA PHE A 40 3.00 6.29 5.83
C PHE A 40 4.03 7.32 5.35
N GLY A 41 3.70 8.09 4.31
CA GLY A 41 4.58 9.12 3.77
C GLY A 41 4.91 10.19 4.80
N LYS A 42 3.89 10.69 5.51
CA LYS A 42 4.05 11.66 6.61
C LYS A 42 4.93 11.15 7.75
N THR A 43 4.68 9.93 8.24
CA THR A 43 5.44 9.31 9.34
C THR A 43 6.92 9.13 9.00
N HIS A 44 7.24 8.93 7.72
CA HIS A 44 8.62 8.78 7.24
C HIS A 44 9.24 10.09 6.73
N ASN A 45 8.56 11.23 6.92
CA ASN A 45 8.97 12.55 6.43
C ASN A 45 9.26 12.56 4.92
N LEU A 46 8.40 11.91 4.14
CA LEU A 46 8.47 11.87 2.68
C LEU A 46 7.46 12.85 2.08
N GLU A 47 7.85 13.53 1.01
CA GLU A 47 6.92 14.35 0.24
C GLU A 47 5.81 13.45 -0.31
N THR A 48 4.57 13.78 0.01
CA THR A 48 3.42 12.93 -0.26
C THR A 48 2.30 13.77 -0.81
N LEU A 49 1.79 13.39 -1.98
CA LEU A 49 0.79 14.11 -2.73
C LEU A 49 -0.35 13.15 -3.10
N GLN A 50 -1.55 13.70 -3.19
CA GLN A 50 -2.74 13.04 -3.72
C GLN A 50 -3.32 13.93 -4.82
N ASP A 51 -3.68 13.35 -5.97
CA ASP A 51 -4.40 14.08 -7.02
C ASP A 51 -5.93 14.04 -6.84
N ASP A 52 -6.65 14.78 -7.68
CA ASP A 52 -8.11 14.92 -7.59
C ASP A 52 -8.88 13.60 -7.78
N ILE A 53 -8.24 12.58 -8.38
CA ILE A 53 -8.84 11.27 -8.65
C ILE A 53 -8.35 10.18 -7.68
N GLY A 54 -7.52 10.55 -6.70
CA GLY A 54 -7.09 9.66 -5.62
C GLY A 54 -5.79 8.90 -5.86
N ASN A 55 -5.02 9.20 -6.91
CA ASN A 55 -3.69 8.62 -7.04
C ASN A 55 -2.75 9.21 -5.98
N VAL A 56 -1.91 8.36 -5.41
CA VAL A 56 -0.94 8.74 -4.38
C VAL A 56 0.48 8.73 -4.96
N LEU A 57 1.21 9.83 -4.78
CA LEU A 57 2.64 9.93 -5.10
C LEU A 57 3.42 10.16 -3.81
N ILE A 58 4.35 9.24 -3.50
CA ILE A 58 5.30 9.38 -2.39
C ILE A 58 6.70 9.52 -3.00
N ARG A 59 7.36 10.65 -2.73
CA ARG A 59 8.69 10.95 -3.25
C ARG A 59 9.73 10.83 -2.14
N LYS A 60 10.78 10.05 -2.43
CA LYS A 60 11.96 9.91 -1.58
C LYS A 60 13.18 10.51 -2.29
N PRO A 61 14.00 11.34 -1.61
CA PRO A 61 15.23 11.84 -2.20
C PRO A 61 16.22 10.71 -2.47
N ALA A 62 17.18 10.96 -3.37
CA ALA A 62 18.27 10.03 -3.62
C ALA A 62 19.04 9.77 -2.32
N THR A 63 19.53 8.53 -2.16
CA THR A 63 20.51 8.23 -1.12
C THR A 63 21.83 8.92 -1.43
N GLN A 64 22.63 9.18 -0.40
CA GLN A 64 23.93 9.84 -0.53
C GLN A 64 24.78 9.22 -1.65
N GLY A 65 25.26 10.06 -2.57
CA GLY A 65 26.08 9.67 -3.72
C GLY A 65 25.30 9.27 -4.98
N MET A 66 23.96 9.32 -4.94
CA MET A 66 23.08 8.97 -6.07
C MET A 66 22.27 10.18 -6.61
N GLU A 67 22.58 11.40 -6.17
CA GLU A 67 21.83 12.63 -6.47
C GLU A 67 21.82 12.97 -7.96
N ASN A 68 22.87 12.57 -8.70
CA ASN A 68 23.00 12.81 -10.14
C ASN A 68 22.46 11.65 -11.00
N LYS A 69 21.86 10.63 -10.39
CA LYS A 69 21.24 9.52 -11.14
C LYS A 69 19.84 9.91 -11.58
N LYS A 70 19.36 9.24 -12.64
CA LYS A 70 18.00 9.45 -13.14
C LYS A 70 16.99 9.07 -12.07
N THR A 71 15.97 9.91 -11.90
CA THR A 71 14.80 9.58 -11.08
C THR A 71 14.07 8.39 -11.67
N THR A 72 13.63 7.47 -10.82
CA THR A 72 12.84 6.29 -11.19
C THR A 72 11.51 6.33 -10.45
N VAL A 73 10.45 5.90 -11.12
CA VAL A 73 9.11 5.73 -10.54
C VAL A 73 8.79 4.25 -10.44
N LEU A 74 8.31 3.82 -9.28
CA LEU A 74 7.73 2.49 -9.08
C LEU A 74 6.21 2.67 -9.03
N GLN A 75 5.48 1.96 -9.88
CA GLN A 75 4.03 2.09 -9.99
C GLN A 75 3.34 0.76 -9.68
N SER A 76 2.26 0.84 -8.92
CA SER A 76 1.31 -0.24 -8.63
C SER A 76 -0.09 0.35 -8.52
N HIS A 77 -1.12 -0.48 -8.67
CA HIS A 77 -2.47 -0.14 -8.26
C HIS A 77 -2.69 -0.59 -6.81
N VAL A 78 -3.67 0.00 -6.12
CA VAL A 78 -3.92 -0.20 -4.68
C VAL A 78 -5.19 -0.99 -4.37
N ASP A 79 -6.07 -1.14 -5.35
CA ASP A 79 -7.33 -1.87 -5.20
C ASP A 79 -7.15 -3.38 -5.30
N MET A 80 -8.14 -4.11 -4.79
CA MET A 80 -8.25 -5.57 -4.88
C MET A 80 -9.59 -5.93 -5.51
N VAL A 81 -9.57 -6.93 -6.39
CA VAL A 81 -10.79 -7.55 -6.90
C VAL A 81 -11.41 -8.39 -5.79
N CYS A 82 -12.68 -8.10 -5.48
CA CYS A 82 -13.42 -8.78 -4.43
C CYS A 82 -14.30 -9.88 -5.05
N GLU A 83 -13.87 -11.13 -4.89
CA GLU A 83 -14.63 -12.33 -5.27
C GLU A 83 -14.71 -13.26 -4.05
N LYS A 84 -15.85 -13.90 -3.85
CA LYS A 84 -16.05 -14.89 -2.78
C LYS A 84 -16.77 -16.12 -3.32
N ASN A 85 -16.49 -17.27 -2.72
CA ASN A 85 -17.21 -18.49 -3.05
C ASN A 85 -18.67 -18.37 -2.58
N ASN A 86 -19.60 -18.99 -3.32
CA ASN A 86 -21.05 -18.87 -3.08
C ASN A 86 -21.49 -19.29 -1.67
N ASP A 87 -20.74 -20.17 -1.04
CA ASP A 87 -20.96 -20.73 0.30
C ASP A 87 -20.28 -19.92 1.42
N THR A 88 -19.59 -18.83 1.09
CA THR A 88 -18.85 -18.02 2.07
C THR A 88 -19.60 -16.74 2.43
N GLU A 89 -19.94 -16.58 3.71
CA GLU A 89 -20.32 -15.28 4.27
C GLU A 89 -19.05 -14.49 4.61
N PHE A 90 -18.78 -13.46 3.81
CA PHE A 90 -17.66 -12.52 3.97
C PHE A 90 -18.10 -11.13 3.53
N ASN A 91 -17.76 -10.11 4.33
CA ASN A 91 -18.04 -8.72 4.04
C ASN A 91 -16.77 -7.96 3.64
N PHE A 92 -16.64 -7.65 2.34
CA PHE A 92 -15.49 -6.94 1.77
C PHE A 92 -15.25 -5.51 2.30
N GLU A 93 -16.14 -4.94 3.10
CA GLU A 93 -15.94 -3.62 3.71
C GLU A 93 -15.35 -3.69 5.12
N THR A 94 -15.60 -4.79 5.84
CA THR A 94 -15.33 -4.92 7.28
C THR A 94 -14.46 -6.10 7.66
N ASP A 95 -14.48 -7.17 6.87
CA ASP A 95 -13.76 -8.42 7.10
C ASP A 95 -12.49 -8.48 6.24
#